data_AF-A0A357K4X8-F1
#
_entry.id   AF-A0A357K4X8-F1
#
_cell.length_a   1.000
_cell.length_b   1.000
_cell.length_c   1.000
_cell.angle_alpha   90.00
_cell.angle_beta   90.00
_cell.angle_gamma   90.00
#
_symmetry.space_group_name_H-M   'P 1'
#
loop_
_entity.id
_entity.type
_entity.pdbx_description
1 polymer ?
#
loop_
_entity_poly.entity_id
_entity_poly.type
_entity_poly.pdbx_seq_one_letter_code
_entity_poly.pdbx_strand_id
1 'polypeptide(L)'
;MLRPFFAALLSAFFSFPALAQCDDVNANDICDADETGCTIELACNYDPSAVFPDPSSCDFVSCLSFGCTDENACNYDEEVTYDDGSCAYSAFPYACDGTCLNDTDGDGTCDEFETLGCTDEDACNFSSGATQDDSSCTYDCGGCTNPSACNFDADALLDNGTCEFESCLTLGCTDSSACNYDVEAAYNDGSCDFVSCLGCTNPDACNYDPSSTQDDGSCALAEFGYDCDG
;
A
#
# COMPACT_ATOMS: atom_id res chain seq x y z
N MET A 1 -114.19 -15.62 -18.69
CA MET A 1 -113.23 -15.01 -19.64
C MET A 1 -111.84 -15.51 -19.29
N LEU A 2 -111.15 -16.07 -20.29
CA LEU A 2 -109.70 -16.28 -20.48
C LEU A 2 -108.75 -16.74 -19.34
N ARG A 3 -108.18 -17.94 -19.58
CA ARG A 3 -106.87 -18.56 -19.22
C ARG A 3 -105.62 -17.63 -19.33
N PRO A 4 -104.35 -18.09 -19.11
CA PRO A 4 -103.71 -19.05 -18.15
C PRO A 4 -102.33 -18.52 -17.62
N PHE A 5 -101.53 -19.28 -16.84
CA PHE A 5 -100.05 -19.45 -17.02
C PHE A 5 -99.38 -20.41 -15.98
N PHE A 6 -98.64 -21.39 -16.52
CA PHE A 6 -97.50 -22.25 -16.10
C PHE A 6 -96.86 -22.23 -14.68
N ALA A 7 -96.46 -23.42 -14.20
CA ALA A 7 -95.11 -23.88 -13.76
C ALA A 7 -95.24 -25.05 -12.73
N ALA A 8 -94.85 -26.30 -12.98
CA ALA A 8 -93.52 -26.91 -13.15
C ALA A 8 -92.70 -27.11 -11.85
N LEU A 9 -92.38 -28.40 -11.58
CA LEU A 9 -91.26 -28.99 -10.83
C LEU A 9 -90.88 -28.43 -9.44
N LEU A 10 -90.62 -29.29 -8.45
CA LEU A 10 -89.27 -29.84 -8.20
C LEU A 10 -89.26 -30.74 -6.93
N SER A 11 -88.61 -31.88 -7.09
CA SER A 11 -88.15 -32.83 -6.09
C SER A 11 -87.34 -32.20 -4.95
N ALA A 12 -87.65 -32.58 -3.71
CA ALA A 12 -86.75 -32.45 -2.57
C ALA A 12 -86.47 -33.85 -2.00
N PHE A 13 -85.69 -34.64 -2.75
CA PHE A 13 -84.82 -35.63 -2.12
C PHE A 13 -83.81 -34.82 -1.30
N PHE A 14 -83.81 -35.01 0.01
CA PHE A 14 -82.68 -34.60 0.85
C PHE A 14 -81.47 -35.44 0.44
N SER A 15 -80.77 -34.96 -0.59
CA SER A 15 -79.40 -35.37 -0.87
C SER A 15 -78.53 -34.60 0.10
N PHE A 16 -78.25 -35.21 1.27
CA PHE A 16 -77.03 -34.84 1.97
C PHE A 16 -75.87 -35.18 1.02
N PRO A 17 -74.97 -34.21 0.71
CA PRO A 17 -73.79 -34.53 -0.05
C PRO A 17 -72.96 -35.48 0.82
N ALA A 18 -72.41 -36.51 0.19
CA ALA A 18 -71.48 -37.43 0.81
C ALA A 18 -70.38 -36.64 1.53
N LEU A 19 -70.43 -36.60 2.86
CA LEU A 19 -69.18 -36.68 3.61
C LEU A 19 -68.63 -38.04 3.22
N ALA A 20 -67.47 -38.05 2.56
CA ALA A 20 -66.68 -39.26 2.47
C ALA A 20 -66.53 -39.76 3.90
N GLN A 21 -67.31 -40.77 4.27
CA GLN A 21 -67.06 -41.50 5.49
C GLN A 21 -65.76 -42.22 5.20
N CYS A 22 -64.68 -41.63 5.69
CA CYS A 22 -63.39 -42.28 5.72
C CYS A 22 -63.51 -43.60 6.47
N ASP A 23 -62.62 -44.53 6.14
CA ASP A 23 -62.46 -45.72 6.97
C ASP A 23 -62.04 -45.23 8.36
N ASP A 24 -62.80 -45.62 9.39
CA ASP A 24 -62.56 -45.33 10.80
C ASP A 24 -62.79 -46.66 11.53
N VAL A 25 -61.75 -47.51 11.52
CA VAL A 25 -61.83 -48.90 11.97
C VAL A 25 -61.95 -48.98 13.50
N ASN A 26 -61.47 -47.96 14.21
CA ASN A 26 -61.47 -47.94 15.68
C ASN A 26 -62.62 -47.08 16.29
N ALA A 27 -63.41 -46.41 15.44
CA ALA A 27 -64.60 -45.64 15.76
C ALA A 27 -64.35 -44.50 16.74
N ASN A 28 -63.24 -43.79 16.58
CA ASN A 28 -62.90 -42.62 17.39
C ASN A 28 -63.26 -41.27 16.74
N ASP A 29 -64.01 -41.31 15.64
CA ASP A 29 -64.43 -40.17 14.82
C ASP A 29 -63.26 -39.45 14.10
N ILE A 30 -62.11 -40.13 13.95
CA ILE A 30 -60.96 -39.72 13.13
C ILE A 30 -60.81 -40.70 11.97
N CYS A 31 -60.46 -40.19 10.79
CA CYS A 31 -60.22 -41.03 9.62
C CYS A 31 -58.92 -41.82 9.75
N ASP A 32 -58.93 -43.11 9.43
CA ASP A 32 -57.75 -44.00 9.46
C ASP A 32 -56.56 -43.43 8.66
N ALA A 33 -56.84 -42.72 7.55
CA ALA A 33 -55.83 -42.04 6.72
C ALA A 33 -55.22 -40.79 7.37
N ASP A 34 -55.92 -40.20 8.35
CA ASP A 34 -55.43 -39.11 9.20
C ASP A 34 -54.80 -39.65 10.50
N GLU A 35 -54.89 -40.97 10.73
CA GLU A 35 -54.24 -41.70 11.83
C GLU A 35 -53.02 -42.53 11.39
N THR A 36 -52.57 -42.35 10.15
CA THR A 36 -51.30 -42.90 9.65
C THR A 36 -50.12 -42.03 10.09
N GLY A 37 -49.07 -42.65 10.61
CA GLY A 37 -47.87 -41.94 11.01
C GLY A 37 -46.73 -42.87 11.40
N CYS A 38 -45.61 -42.27 11.77
CA CYS A 38 -44.43 -43.03 12.18
C CYS A 38 -44.55 -43.49 13.63
N THR A 39 -44.64 -44.80 13.87
CA THR A 39 -44.69 -45.38 15.23
C THR A 39 -43.34 -45.90 15.73
N ILE A 40 -42.25 -45.62 15.01
CA ILE A 40 -40.89 -46.04 15.39
C ILE A 40 -40.31 -44.99 16.33
N GLU A 41 -40.05 -45.34 17.60
CA GLU A 41 -39.56 -44.43 18.65
C GLU A 41 -38.23 -43.72 18.32
N LEU A 42 -37.45 -44.26 17.39
CA LEU A 42 -36.18 -43.68 16.93
C LEU A 42 -36.34 -42.67 15.79
N ALA A 43 -37.54 -42.49 15.24
CA ALA A 43 -37.79 -41.50 14.19
C ALA A 43 -37.99 -40.10 14.79
N CYS A 44 -37.49 -39.10 14.07
CA CYS A 44 -37.61 -37.70 14.38
C CYS A 44 -39.05 -37.19 14.38
N ASN A 45 -39.91 -37.81 13.57
CA ASN A 45 -41.35 -37.53 13.52
C ASN A 45 -42.17 -38.66 14.16
N TYR A 46 -41.63 -39.32 15.19
CA TYR A 46 -42.37 -40.31 15.97
C TYR A 46 -43.68 -39.74 16.50
N ASP A 47 -44.77 -40.45 16.23
CA ASP A 47 -46.12 -40.14 16.68
C ASP A 47 -46.68 -41.33 17.49
N PRO A 48 -46.78 -41.21 18.83
CA PRO A 48 -47.37 -42.24 19.67
C PRO A 48 -48.90 -42.39 19.50
N SER A 49 -49.55 -41.44 18.82
CA SER A 49 -50.99 -41.44 18.57
C SER A 49 -51.39 -42.05 17.23
N ALA A 50 -50.41 -42.31 16.34
CA ALA A 50 -50.66 -42.99 15.09
C ALA A 50 -51.16 -44.42 15.33
N VAL A 51 -52.37 -44.73 14.87
CA VAL A 51 -53.01 -46.04 15.01
C VAL A 51 -52.61 -46.97 13.85
N PHE A 52 -52.28 -46.39 12.69
CA PHE A 52 -51.83 -47.11 11.51
C PHE A 52 -50.33 -46.84 11.26
N PRO A 53 -49.44 -47.80 11.54
CA PRO A 53 -48.02 -47.65 11.27
C PRO A 53 -47.75 -47.46 9.79
N ASP A 54 -47.14 -46.35 9.42
CA ASP A 54 -46.55 -46.15 8.09
C ASP A 54 -45.02 -45.99 8.21
N PRO A 55 -44.25 -47.07 8.04
CA PRO A 55 -42.79 -47.02 8.11
C PRO A 55 -42.15 -46.12 7.03
N SER A 56 -42.87 -45.84 5.94
CA SER A 56 -42.38 -44.97 4.86
C SER A 56 -42.54 -43.48 5.17
N SER A 57 -43.37 -43.14 6.15
CA SER A 57 -43.52 -41.78 6.68
C SER A 57 -42.44 -41.40 7.69
N CYS A 58 -41.69 -42.38 8.22
CA CYS A 58 -40.67 -42.15 9.24
C CYS A 58 -39.47 -41.36 8.70
N ASP A 59 -39.19 -40.23 9.33
CA ASP A 59 -38.02 -39.41 9.11
C ASP A 59 -37.01 -39.68 10.23
N PHE A 60 -35.82 -40.13 9.89
CA PHE A 60 -34.77 -40.47 10.86
C PHE A 60 -33.66 -39.41 10.93
N VAL A 61 -33.77 -38.33 10.16
CA VAL A 61 -32.66 -37.40 9.91
C VAL A 61 -33.00 -35.97 10.29
N SER A 62 -34.26 -35.54 10.22
CA SER A 62 -34.62 -34.12 10.48
C SER A 62 -34.37 -33.60 11.89
N CYS A 63 -34.28 -34.48 12.88
CA CYS A 63 -33.94 -34.15 14.26
C CYS A 63 -32.46 -34.35 14.59
N LEU A 64 -31.67 -34.90 13.66
CA LEU A 64 -30.23 -35.02 13.83
C LEU A 64 -29.61 -33.66 13.52
N SER A 65 -28.88 -33.13 14.50
CA SER A 65 -28.16 -31.87 14.36
C SER A 65 -26.78 -32.16 13.76
N PHE A 66 -26.59 -31.70 12.52
CA PHE A 66 -25.37 -31.85 11.74
C PHE A 66 -24.56 -30.55 11.77
N GLY A 67 -23.24 -30.68 11.92
CA GLY A 67 -22.31 -29.57 11.89
C GLY A 67 -20.92 -30.01 12.34
N CYS A 68 -20.02 -29.07 12.60
CA CYS A 68 -18.67 -29.43 13.04
C CYS A 68 -18.65 -29.80 14.54
N THR A 69 -18.14 -31.00 14.83
CA THR A 69 -18.02 -31.53 16.21
C THR A 69 -16.60 -31.46 16.78
N ASP A 70 -15.62 -30.96 16.02
CA ASP A 70 -14.22 -30.83 16.45
C ASP A 70 -13.98 -29.50 17.18
N GLU A 71 -13.61 -29.56 18.46
CA GLU A 71 -13.33 -28.40 19.32
C GLU A 71 -12.18 -27.49 18.81
N ASN A 72 -11.35 -27.99 17.89
CA ASN A 72 -10.23 -27.24 17.30
C ASN A 72 -10.61 -26.54 15.99
N ALA A 73 -11.83 -26.71 15.49
CA ALA A 73 -12.30 -26.07 14.27
C ALA A 73 -12.91 -24.69 14.55
N CYS A 74 -12.79 -23.79 13.57
CA CYS A 74 -13.29 -22.41 13.62
C CYS A 74 -14.81 -22.30 13.62
N ASN A 75 -15.50 -23.34 13.17
CA ASN A 75 -16.97 -23.43 13.14
C ASN A 75 -17.48 -24.57 14.02
N TYR A 76 -16.73 -24.93 15.07
CA TYR A 76 -17.18 -25.86 16.10
C TYR A 76 -18.54 -25.41 16.68
N ASP A 77 -19.46 -26.36 16.78
CA ASP A 77 -20.77 -26.15 17.40
C ASP A 77 -21.00 -27.23 18.47
N GLU A 78 -21.14 -26.81 19.74
CA GLU A 78 -21.34 -27.74 20.86
C GLU A 78 -22.73 -28.39 20.87
N GLU A 79 -23.69 -27.85 20.10
CA GLU A 79 -25.08 -28.33 20.03
C GLU A 79 -25.28 -29.40 18.95
N VAL A 80 -24.28 -29.65 18.11
CA VAL A 80 -24.32 -30.71 17.09
C VAL A 80 -23.65 -31.98 17.60
N THR A 81 -24.20 -33.13 17.22
CA THR A 81 -23.70 -34.45 17.67
C THR A 81 -23.23 -35.33 16.53
N TYR A 82 -23.44 -34.88 15.29
CA TYR A 82 -23.05 -35.60 14.08
C TYR A 82 -22.21 -34.70 13.19
N ASP A 83 -20.95 -35.10 12.98
CA ASP A 83 -20.06 -34.46 12.03
C ASP A 83 -20.56 -34.66 10.59
N ASP A 84 -20.76 -33.57 9.86
CA ASP A 84 -21.11 -33.57 8.44
C ASP A 84 -19.90 -33.28 7.54
N GLY A 85 -18.70 -33.14 8.12
CA GLY A 85 -17.47 -32.81 7.40
C GLY A 85 -17.36 -31.32 7.05
N SER A 86 -18.19 -30.45 7.63
CA SER A 86 -18.13 -29.00 7.42
C SER A 86 -17.05 -28.28 8.23
N CYS A 87 -16.26 -28.98 9.06
CA CYS A 87 -15.22 -28.38 9.89
C CYS A 87 -14.21 -27.55 9.07
N ALA A 88 -14.11 -26.27 9.40
CA ALA A 88 -13.15 -25.32 8.85
C ALA A 88 -12.07 -25.07 9.90
N TYR A 89 -10.81 -25.27 9.54
CA TYR A 89 -9.67 -25.06 10.43
C TYR A 89 -8.96 -23.76 10.09
N SER A 90 -8.29 -23.19 11.09
CA SER A 90 -7.44 -22.02 10.90
C SER A 90 -6.28 -22.34 9.97
N ALA A 91 -5.94 -21.40 9.08
CA ALA A 91 -4.79 -21.54 8.21
C ALA A 91 -3.57 -20.91 8.89
N PHE A 92 -2.68 -21.73 9.47
CA PHE A 92 -1.43 -21.23 10.05
C PHE A 92 -0.71 -20.30 9.06
N PRO A 93 -0.24 -19.11 9.50
CA PRO A 93 -0.14 -18.57 10.87
C PRO A 93 -1.35 -17.75 11.37
N TYR A 94 -2.49 -17.80 10.70
CA TYR A 94 -3.70 -17.07 11.10
C TYR A 94 -4.58 -17.86 12.07
N ALA A 95 -5.29 -17.15 12.94
CA ALA A 95 -6.39 -17.65 13.75
C ALA A 95 -7.70 -17.73 12.95
N CYS A 96 -8.75 -18.25 13.58
CA CYS A 96 -10.07 -18.45 12.96
C CYS A 96 -10.79 -17.17 12.53
N ASP A 97 -10.48 -16.05 13.17
CA ASP A 97 -11.00 -14.73 12.80
C ASP A 97 -10.10 -14.00 11.77
N GLY A 98 -9.06 -14.68 11.28
CA GLY A 98 -8.09 -14.13 10.34
C GLY A 98 -7.02 -13.26 10.99
N THR A 99 -7.00 -13.14 12.32
CA THR A 99 -5.91 -12.42 13.01
C THR A 99 -4.62 -13.22 12.96
N CYS A 100 -3.49 -12.53 12.99
CA CYS A 100 -2.22 -13.21 13.08
C CYS A 100 -1.98 -13.79 14.48
N LEU A 101 -1.48 -15.02 14.57
CA LEU A 101 -1.13 -15.63 15.86
C LEU A 101 0.16 -15.04 16.47
N ASN A 102 1.12 -14.68 15.62
CA ASN A 102 2.39 -14.08 16.00
C ASN A 102 2.62 -12.81 15.16
N ASP A 103 2.41 -11.66 15.77
CA ASP A 103 2.64 -10.33 15.21
C ASP A 103 3.26 -9.50 16.32
N THR A 104 4.59 -9.54 16.40
CA THR A 104 5.35 -9.01 17.54
C THR A 104 5.31 -7.48 17.59
N ASP A 105 5.24 -6.82 16.43
CA ASP A 105 5.26 -5.36 16.32
C ASP A 105 3.88 -4.73 16.08
N GLY A 106 2.87 -5.53 15.72
CA GLY A 106 1.49 -5.13 15.56
C GLY A 106 1.18 -4.42 14.24
N ASP A 107 2.00 -4.62 13.21
CA ASP A 107 1.83 -3.97 11.90
C ASP A 107 0.80 -4.66 10.99
N GLY A 108 0.33 -5.84 11.39
CA GLY A 108 -0.66 -6.65 10.68
C GLY A 108 -0.07 -7.69 9.73
N THR A 109 1.26 -7.75 9.61
CA THR A 109 2.01 -8.83 8.96
C THR A 109 2.39 -9.86 10.03
N CYS A 110 2.19 -11.15 9.73
CA CYS A 110 2.65 -12.18 10.65
C CYS A 110 4.16 -12.30 10.67
N ASP A 111 4.76 -12.52 11.85
CA ASP A 111 6.19 -12.80 12.06
C ASP A 111 6.71 -13.87 11.09
N GLU A 112 5.91 -14.92 10.81
CA GLU A 112 6.31 -15.99 9.88
C GLU A 112 6.35 -15.56 8.40
N PHE A 113 5.68 -14.46 8.06
CA PHE A 113 5.69 -13.85 6.73
C PHE A 113 6.53 -12.58 6.67
N GLU A 114 7.19 -12.22 7.77
CA GLU A 114 8.06 -11.06 7.76
C GLU A 114 9.28 -11.31 6.88
N THR A 115 9.54 -10.33 6.02
CA THR A 115 10.79 -10.27 5.26
C THR A 115 11.67 -9.23 5.90
N LEU A 116 12.80 -9.67 6.47
CA LEU A 116 13.79 -8.82 7.09
C LEU A 116 14.56 -8.00 6.05
N GLY A 117 14.77 -6.72 6.34
CA GLY A 117 15.63 -5.83 5.57
C GLY A 117 15.37 -4.37 5.91
N CYS A 118 16.10 -3.45 5.28
CA CYS A 118 15.86 -2.03 5.50
C CYS A 118 14.52 -1.57 4.92
N THR A 119 13.66 -1.00 5.78
CA THR A 119 12.33 -0.49 5.40
C THR A 119 12.30 1.03 5.18
N ASP A 120 13.41 1.73 5.42
CA ASP A 120 13.52 3.19 5.23
C ASP A 120 13.80 3.52 3.76
N GLU A 121 12.88 4.24 3.10
CA GLU A 121 13.00 4.66 1.69
C GLU A 121 14.19 5.60 1.44
N ASP A 122 14.67 6.29 2.46
CA ASP A 122 15.82 7.20 2.39
C ASP A 122 17.16 6.47 2.61
N ALA A 123 17.16 5.15 2.82
CA ALA A 123 18.38 4.36 2.97
C ALA A 123 18.88 3.80 1.64
N CYS A 124 20.21 3.67 1.54
CA CYS A 124 20.91 3.19 0.35
C CYS A 124 20.58 1.74 -0.03
N ASN A 125 20.25 0.93 0.97
CA ASN A 125 19.88 -0.47 0.82
C ASN A 125 18.39 -0.71 1.12
N PHE A 126 17.55 0.31 0.93
CA PHE A 126 16.10 0.17 1.01
C PHE A 126 15.63 -1.06 0.22
N SER A 127 14.83 -1.90 0.88
CA SER A 127 14.23 -3.08 0.29
C SER A 127 12.72 -2.94 0.31
N SER A 128 12.13 -2.69 -0.86
CA SER A 128 10.67 -2.59 -0.99
C SER A 128 9.91 -3.88 -0.67
N GLY A 129 10.63 -4.99 -0.51
CA GLY A 129 10.07 -6.28 -0.09
C GLY A 129 10.25 -6.56 1.40
N ALA A 130 10.99 -5.72 2.13
CA ALA A 130 11.10 -5.85 3.57
C ALA A 130 9.80 -5.39 4.23
N THR A 131 9.28 -6.21 5.14
CA THR A 131 8.13 -5.87 5.99
C THR A 131 8.56 -5.59 7.42
N GLN A 132 9.80 -5.95 7.80
CA GLN A 132 10.33 -5.68 9.13
C GLN A 132 11.76 -5.18 9.04
N ASP A 133 12.03 -4.08 9.75
CA ASP A 133 13.37 -3.49 9.81
C ASP A 133 14.31 -4.39 10.60
N ASP A 134 15.39 -4.82 9.97
CA ASP A 134 16.45 -5.62 10.61
C ASP A 134 17.64 -4.76 11.08
N SER A 135 17.46 -3.43 11.09
CA SER A 135 18.50 -2.45 11.39
C SER A 135 19.71 -2.54 10.44
N SER A 136 19.55 -3.12 9.24
CA SER A 136 20.60 -3.16 8.22
C SER A 136 20.71 -1.88 7.40
N CYS A 137 19.82 -0.90 7.60
CA CYS A 137 19.83 0.37 6.86
C CYS A 137 21.20 1.03 6.87
N THR A 138 21.71 1.38 5.69
CA THR A 138 22.95 2.15 5.49
C THR A 138 22.64 3.44 4.76
N TYR A 139 23.32 4.51 5.17
CA TYR A 139 23.20 5.86 4.62
C TYR A 139 24.54 6.35 4.03
N ASP A 140 25.55 5.49 4.00
CA ASP A 140 26.92 5.82 3.58
C ASP A 140 27.08 5.88 2.04
N CYS A 141 25.99 5.92 1.27
CA CYS A 141 25.99 6.22 -0.17
C CYS A 141 25.65 7.69 -0.46
N GLY A 142 25.65 8.55 0.57
CA GLY A 142 25.41 9.97 0.43
C GLY A 142 26.60 10.69 -0.19
N GLY A 143 26.36 11.48 -1.23
CA GLY A 143 27.35 12.32 -1.90
C GLY A 143 26.67 13.38 -2.75
N CYS A 144 27.46 14.16 -3.49
CA CYS A 144 26.85 15.13 -4.40
C CYS A 144 26.35 14.43 -5.67
N THR A 145 25.04 14.41 -5.89
CA THR A 145 24.43 13.76 -7.06
C THR A 145 24.23 14.70 -8.25
N ASN A 146 24.58 15.99 -8.11
CA ASN A 146 24.42 16.98 -9.16
C ASN A 146 25.63 16.95 -10.13
N PRO A 147 25.44 16.58 -11.42
CA PRO A 147 26.55 16.49 -12.38
C PRO A 147 27.25 17.83 -12.71
N SER A 148 26.65 18.95 -12.31
CA SER A 148 27.24 20.29 -12.48
C SER A 148 28.07 20.75 -11.29
N ALA A 149 28.11 19.98 -10.19
CA ALA A 149 28.94 20.28 -9.04
C ALA A 149 30.39 19.81 -9.25
N CYS A 150 31.31 20.52 -8.63
CA CYS A 150 32.75 20.26 -8.65
C CYS A 150 33.13 18.95 -7.95
N ASN A 151 32.38 18.57 -6.91
CA ASN A 151 32.56 17.33 -6.16
C ASN A 151 31.47 16.30 -6.50
N PHE A 152 30.92 16.34 -7.72
CA PHE A 152 29.97 15.33 -8.19
C PHE A 152 30.51 13.91 -7.99
N ASP A 153 29.72 13.08 -7.33
CA ASP A 153 29.99 11.68 -7.08
C ASP A 153 28.99 10.83 -7.88
N ALA A 154 29.51 10.10 -8.87
CA ALA A 154 28.69 9.26 -9.75
C ALA A 154 28.19 7.98 -9.06
N ASP A 155 28.81 7.60 -7.92
CA ASP A 155 28.43 6.43 -7.14
C ASP A 155 27.46 6.79 -6.01
N ALA A 156 27.25 8.08 -5.75
CA ALA A 156 26.27 8.55 -4.76
C ALA A 156 24.84 8.27 -5.23
N LEU A 157 24.04 7.63 -4.36
CA LEU A 157 22.62 7.34 -4.62
C LEU A 157 21.71 8.39 -3.97
N LEU A 158 22.22 9.10 -2.96
CA LEU A 158 21.48 10.09 -2.18
C LEU A 158 22.24 11.41 -2.17
N ASP A 159 21.53 12.51 -2.42
CA ASP A 159 22.09 13.84 -2.23
C ASP A 159 22.15 14.17 -0.73
N ASN A 160 23.36 14.30 -0.19
CA ASN A 160 23.57 14.68 1.21
C ASN A 160 23.77 16.21 1.39
N GLY A 161 23.54 17.00 0.33
CA GLY A 161 23.67 18.46 0.38
C GLY A 161 25.12 18.95 0.43
N THR A 162 26.09 18.09 0.13
CA THR A 162 27.52 18.46 0.11
C THR A 162 28.00 19.02 -1.24
N CYS A 163 27.11 19.21 -2.22
CA CYS A 163 27.50 19.74 -3.53
C CYS A 163 28.20 21.10 -3.44
N GLU A 164 29.40 21.18 -4.00
CA GLU A 164 30.20 22.39 -4.15
C GLU A 164 30.19 22.82 -5.61
N PHE A 165 29.94 24.10 -5.90
CA PHE A 165 29.88 24.59 -7.29
C PHE A 165 31.05 25.49 -7.67
N GLU A 166 31.78 25.98 -6.66
CA GLU A 166 32.84 26.97 -6.84
C GLU A 166 34.25 26.40 -6.71
N SER A 167 34.43 25.23 -6.08
CA SER A 167 35.76 24.72 -5.72
C SER A 167 36.62 24.28 -6.92
N CYS A 168 36.01 24.03 -8.07
CA CYS A 168 36.67 23.73 -9.33
C CYS A 168 36.70 24.91 -10.32
N LEU A 169 36.17 26.07 -9.93
CA LEU A 169 36.25 27.27 -10.75
C LEU A 169 37.63 27.89 -10.56
N THR A 170 38.38 28.07 -11.64
CA THR A 170 39.58 28.90 -11.63
C THR A 170 39.16 30.36 -11.78
N LEU A 171 39.23 31.07 -10.67
CA LEU A 171 38.85 32.49 -10.55
C LEU A 171 40.08 33.38 -10.66
N GLY A 172 39.96 34.47 -11.40
CA GLY A 172 41.00 35.49 -11.52
C GLY A 172 40.68 36.50 -12.62
N CYS A 173 41.57 37.44 -12.89
CA CYS A 173 41.32 38.42 -13.94
C CYS A 173 41.48 37.80 -15.34
N THR A 174 40.38 37.71 -16.09
CA THR A 174 40.38 37.14 -17.45
C THR A 174 40.64 38.17 -18.56
N ASP A 175 40.81 39.44 -18.22
CA ASP A 175 41.04 40.51 -19.19
C ASP A 175 42.55 40.64 -19.47
N SER A 176 42.96 40.38 -20.71
CA SER A 176 44.37 40.41 -21.12
C SER A 176 45.00 41.81 -21.12
N SER A 177 44.19 42.86 -20.96
CA SER A 177 44.68 44.24 -20.79
C SER A 177 44.94 44.64 -19.34
N ALA A 178 44.47 43.84 -18.37
CA ALA A 178 44.72 44.09 -16.96
C ALA A 178 46.16 43.75 -16.56
N CYS A 179 46.68 44.52 -15.59
CA CYS A 179 48.00 44.34 -15.00
C CYS A 179 48.17 42.99 -14.28
N ASN A 180 47.08 42.42 -13.76
CA ASN A 180 47.05 41.13 -13.08
C ASN A 180 46.29 40.05 -13.88
N TYR A 181 46.29 40.14 -15.21
CA TYR A 181 45.72 39.11 -16.07
C TYR A 181 46.23 37.71 -15.68
N ASP A 182 45.30 36.79 -15.43
CA ASP A 182 45.57 35.40 -15.13
C ASP A 182 45.10 34.54 -16.31
N VAL A 183 46.06 33.89 -16.97
CA VAL A 183 45.80 33.02 -18.12
C VAL A 183 45.15 31.69 -17.72
N GLU A 184 45.28 31.27 -16.46
CA GLU A 184 44.68 30.04 -15.94
C GLU A 184 43.26 30.26 -15.38
N ALA A 185 42.86 31.52 -15.19
CA ALA A 185 41.51 31.88 -14.79
C ALA A 185 40.51 31.64 -15.92
N ALA A 186 39.52 30.78 -15.67
CA ALA A 186 38.41 30.55 -16.60
C ALA A 186 37.28 31.56 -16.41
N TYR A 187 37.17 32.17 -15.22
CA TYR A 187 36.09 33.08 -14.85
C TYR A 187 36.61 34.33 -14.16
N ASN A 188 36.04 35.47 -14.57
CA ASN A 188 36.38 36.77 -14.00
C ASN A 188 35.75 36.93 -12.61
N ASP A 189 36.58 37.16 -11.60
CA ASP A 189 36.15 37.36 -10.21
C ASP A 189 36.07 38.85 -9.80
N GLY A 190 36.27 39.76 -10.75
CA GLY A 190 36.30 41.20 -10.51
C GLY A 190 37.62 41.70 -9.93
N SER A 191 38.65 40.86 -9.83
CA SER A 191 39.97 41.26 -9.32
C SER A 191 40.83 42.05 -10.31
N CYS A 192 40.36 42.28 -11.54
CA CYS A 192 41.15 42.97 -12.58
C CYS A 192 41.61 44.35 -12.14
N ASP A 193 42.93 44.53 -12.15
CA ASP A 193 43.63 45.76 -11.86
C ASP A 193 44.18 46.35 -13.15
N PHE A 194 43.78 47.57 -13.47
CA PHE A 194 44.17 48.26 -14.69
C PHE A 194 45.14 49.42 -14.43
N VAL A 195 45.60 49.62 -13.20
CA VAL A 195 46.34 50.82 -12.80
C VAL A 195 47.69 50.49 -12.19
N SER A 196 47.86 49.37 -11.47
CA SER A 196 49.11 49.10 -10.74
C SER A 196 50.37 48.98 -11.60
N CYS A 197 50.24 48.64 -12.87
CA CYS A 197 51.35 48.54 -13.82
C CYS A 197 51.46 49.74 -14.77
N LEU A 198 50.61 50.76 -14.58
CA LEU A 198 50.67 52.02 -15.31
C LEU A 198 51.76 52.93 -14.75
N GLY A 199 52.48 53.60 -15.63
CA GLY A 199 53.45 54.64 -15.29
C GLY A 199 54.45 54.83 -16.42
N CYS A 200 55.42 55.73 -16.25
CA CYS A 200 56.33 56.04 -17.34
C CYS A 200 57.29 54.88 -17.63
N THR A 201 57.17 54.29 -18.81
CA THR A 201 58.02 53.16 -19.26
C THR A 201 59.25 53.59 -20.08
N ASN A 202 59.36 54.88 -20.39
CA ASN A 202 60.50 55.40 -21.14
C ASN A 202 61.72 55.56 -20.23
N PRO A 203 62.82 54.79 -20.41
CA PRO A 203 64.01 54.87 -19.57
C PRO A 203 64.75 56.21 -19.66
N ASP A 204 64.48 57.02 -20.69
CA ASP A 204 65.06 58.36 -20.86
C ASP A 204 64.24 59.47 -20.18
N ALA A 205 63.12 59.15 -19.54
CA ALA A 205 62.29 60.10 -18.82
C ALA A 205 62.70 60.28 -17.35
N CYS A 206 62.50 61.48 -16.82
CA CYS A 206 62.88 61.86 -15.46
C CYS A 206 62.03 61.20 -14.37
N ASN A 207 60.82 60.77 -14.72
CA ASN A 207 59.92 59.99 -13.87
C ASN A 207 59.77 58.54 -14.34
N TYR A 208 60.78 57.99 -15.04
CA TYR A 208 60.80 56.58 -15.41
C TYR A 208 60.55 55.69 -14.18
N ASP A 209 59.55 54.81 -14.30
CA ASP A 209 59.24 53.82 -13.28
C ASP A 209 59.56 52.41 -13.83
N PRO A 210 60.64 51.76 -13.34
CA PRO A 210 61.01 50.43 -13.77
C PRO A 210 60.02 49.34 -13.35
N SER A 211 59.05 49.63 -12.47
CA SER A 211 57.99 48.71 -12.06
C SER A 211 56.75 48.78 -12.96
N SER A 212 56.59 49.85 -13.74
CA SER A 212 55.51 49.99 -14.72
C SER A 212 55.81 49.17 -15.98
N THR A 213 54.80 48.44 -16.46
CA THR A 213 54.88 47.65 -17.69
C THR A 213 54.05 48.24 -18.83
N GLN A 214 53.22 49.24 -18.53
CA GLN A 214 52.34 49.93 -19.48
C GLN A 214 52.49 51.44 -19.33
N ASP A 215 52.72 52.14 -20.44
CA ASP A 215 52.86 53.60 -20.45
C ASP A 215 51.50 54.28 -20.25
N ASP A 216 51.40 55.18 -19.27
CA ASP A 216 50.20 55.97 -18.99
C ASP A 216 50.26 57.38 -19.60
N GLY A 217 51.34 57.69 -20.32
CA GLY A 217 51.57 59.01 -20.91
C GLY A 217 52.00 60.07 -19.90
N SER A 218 52.35 59.69 -18.67
CA SER A 218 52.89 60.60 -17.66
C SER A 218 54.38 60.91 -17.83
N CYS A 219 55.06 60.31 -18.81
CA CYS A 219 56.50 60.50 -19.03
C CYS A 219 56.90 61.98 -19.19
N ALA A 220 57.77 62.45 -18.30
CA ALA A 220 58.35 63.78 -18.28
C ALA A 220 59.80 63.71 -18.76
N LEU A 221 60.07 64.21 -19.97
CA LEU A 221 61.42 64.33 -20.51
C LEU A 221 62.10 65.60 -19.99
N ALA A 222 63.42 65.54 -19.82
CA ALA A 222 64.21 66.73 -19.51
C ALA A 222 64.07 67.78 -20.64
N GLU A 223 64.01 69.06 -20.26
CA GLU A 223 63.99 70.15 -21.23
C GLU A 223 65.29 70.17 -22.07
N PHE A 224 65.20 70.66 -23.32
CA PHE A 224 66.34 70.67 -24.22
C PHE A 224 67.53 71.45 -23.62
N GLY A 225 68.60 70.73 -23.27
CA GLY A 225 69.81 71.30 -22.68
C GLY A 225 69.93 71.12 -21.16
N TYR A 226 68.98 70.45 -20.51
CA TYR A 226 68.95 70.19 -19.07
C TYR A 226 68.93 68.69 -18.77
N ASP A 227 69.31 68.32 -17.54
CA ASP A 227 69.06 66.99 -16.99
C ASP A 227 67.77 67.00 -16.14
N CYS A 228 67.49 65.91 -15.45
CA CYS A 228 66.28 65.76 -14.66
C CYS A 228 66.27 66.57 -13.35
N ASP A 229 67.39 67.18 -12.97
CA ASP A 229 67.52 68.04 -11.79
C ASP A 229 67.39 69.54 -12.13
N GLY A 230 67.50 69.89 -13.43
CA GLY A 230 67.25 71.24 -13.95
C GLY A 230 68.47 72.16 -14.01
#